data_AF-A0A9X8YM21-F1
#
_entry.id   AF-A0A9X8YM21-F1
#
_cell.length_a   1.000
_cell.length_b   1.000
_cell.length_c   1.000
_cell.angle_alpha   90.00
_cell.angle_beta   90.00
_cell.angle_gamma   90.00
#
_symmetry.space_group_name_H-M   'P 1'
#
loop_
_entity.id
_entity.type
_entity.pdbx_description
1 polymer ?
#
loop_
_entity_poly.entity_id
_entity_poly.type
_entity_poly.pdbx_seq_one_letter_code
_entity_poly.pdbx_strand_id
1 'polypeptide(L)'
;VILDADSVMSGECLTGLVRLMEANPNAGIIQSAPKASGMDTLYARVQQFATRVYGPLFTAGLHFWQLGESHYWGHNAIIRVKPFIEHCALAP
;
A
#
# COMPACT_ATOMS: atom_id res chain seq x y z
N VAL A 1 11.22 0.77 -0.14
CA VAL A 1 9.90 0.15 0.12
C VAL A 1 9.75 0.09 1.62
N ILE A 2 8.58 0.48 2.13
CA ILE A 2 8.29 0.54 3.56
C ILE A 2 7.48 -0.71 3.89
N LEU A 3 7.91 -1.46 4.90
CA LEU A 3 7.29 -2.69 5.38
C LEU A 3 7.24 -2.61 6.90
N ASP A 4 6.10 -2.98 7.49
CA ASP A 4 6.05 -3.25 8.92
C ASP A 4 6.73 -4.59 9.23
N ALA A 5 7.02 -4.83 10.51
CA ALA A 5 7.62 -6.07 10.97
C ALA A 5 6.76 -7.33 10.67
N ASP A 6 5.45 -7.15 10.52
CA ASP A 6 4.47 -8.18 10.18
C ASP A 6 4.04 -8.16 8.70
N SER A 7 4.63 -7.27 7.89
CA SER A 7 4.31 -7.19 6.46
C SER A 7 4.93 -8.35 5.67
N VAL A 8 4.10 -9.04 4.90
CA VAL A 8 4.54 -10.09 3.96
C VAL A 8 4.11 -9.69 2.55
N MET A 9 5.09 -9.51 1.67
CA MET A 9 4.86 -9.18 0.26
C MET A 9 5.56 -10.19 -0.66
N SER A 10 4.88 -10.57 -1.74
CA SER A 10 5.51 -11.40 -2.77
C SER A 10 6.57 -10.62 -3.55
N GLY A 11 7.60 -11.31 -4.05
CA GLY A 11 8.60 -10.70 -4.92
C GLY A 11 7.99 -10.11 -6.20
N GLU A 12 6.92 -10.72 -6.73
CA GLU A 12 6.15 -10.18 -7.84
C GLU A 12 5.52 -8.83 -7.50
N CYS A 13 4.94 -8.68 -6.30
CA CYS A 13 4.37 -7.42 -5.87
C CYS A 13 5.44 -6.33 -5.72
N LEU A 14 6.59 -6.67 -5.12
CA LEU A 14 7.72 -5.74 -4.98
C LEU A 14 8.25 -5.26 -6.33
N THR A 15 8.49 -6.18 -7.27
CA THR A 15 8.96 -5.84 -8.62
C THR A 15 7.91 -5.07 -9.41
N GLY A 16 6.62 -5.37 -9.24
CA GLY A 16 5.52 -4.59 -9.78
C GLY A 16 5.51 -3.14 -9.30
N LEU A 17 5.71 -2.91 -7.99
CA LEU A 17 5.83 -1.56 -7.43
C LEU A 17 7.00 -0.78 -8.02
N VAL A 18 8.17 -1.43 -8.18
CA VAL A 18 9.35 -0.79 -8.81
C VAL A 18 9.03 -0.39 -10.26
N ARG A 19 8.47 -1.31 -11.05
CA ARG A 19 8.09 -1.04 -12.45
C ARG A 19 7.10 0.11 -12.57
N LEU A 20 6.09 0.16 -11.70
CA LEU A 20 5.13 1.25 -11.66
C LEU A 20 5.80 2.58 -11.29
N MET A 21 6.72 2.57 -10.33
CA MET A 21 7.47 3.77 -9.93
C MET A 21 8.38 4.26 -11.05
N GLU A 22 9.05 3.37 -11.77
CA GLU A 22 9.87 3.71 -12.95
C GLU A 22 9.04 4.29 -14.09
N ALA A 23 7.88 3.70 -14.37
CA ALA A 23 6.97 4.15 -15.43
C ALA A 23 6.30 5.49 -15.12
N ASN A 24 6.26 5.93 -13.85
CA ASN A 24 5.65 7.17 -13.41
C ASN A 24 6.68 8.07 -12.69
N PRO A 25 7.52 8.83 -13.43
CA PRO A 25 8.58 9.65 -12.85
C PRO A 25 8.09 10.69 -11.82
N ASN A 26 6.86 11.18 -11.99
CA ASN A 26 6.26 12.19 -11.14
C ASN A 26 5.57 11.61 -9.90
N ALA A 27 5.46 10.27 -9.78
CA ALA A 27 4.89 9.65 -8.59
C ALA A 27 5.88 9.77 -7.43
N GLY A 28 5.48 10.44 -6.34
CA GLY A 28 6.25 10.48 -5.09
C GLY A 28 6.08 9.21 -4.25
N ILE A 29 4.90 8.62 -4.30
CA ILE A 29 4.50 7.41 -3.57
C ILE A 29 3.58 6.55 -4.43
N ILE A 30 3.71 5.23 -4.29
CA ILE A 30 2.72 4.26 -4.76
C ILE A 30 2.38 3.34 -3.61
N GLN A 31 1.11 3.33 -3.23
CA GLN A 31 0.56 2.52 -2.15
C GLN A 31 -0.08 1.25 -2.70
N SER A 32 0.34 0.09 -2.18
CA SER A 32 -0.36 -1.17 -2.47
C SER A 32 -1.61 -1.32 -1.61
N ALA A 33 -2.50 -2.24 -1.99
CA ALA A 33 -3.69 -2.60 -1.21
C ALA A 33 -3.42 -3.90 -0.41
N PRO A 34 -3.05 -3.81 0.88
CA PRO A 34 -2.74 -4.98 1.69
C PRO A 34 -4.00 -5.82 1.96
N LYS A 35 -3.79 -7.10 2.22
CA LYS A 35 -4.84 -8.04 2.63
C LYS A 35 -4.45 -8.66 3.95
N ALA A 36 -5.39 -8.73 4.90
CA ALA A 36 -5.17 -9.44 6.15
C ALA A 36 -4.84 -10.92 5.87
N SER A 37 -3.89 -11.49 6.61
CA SER A 37 -3.50 -12.89 6.49
C SER A 37 -2.87 -13.43 7.78
N GLY A 38 -2.64 -14.74 7.87
CA GLY A 38 -1.79 -15.38 8.90
C GLY A 38 -2.45 -15.74 10.24
N MET A 39 -3.56 -15.09 10.62
CA MET A 39 -4.20 -15.30 11.92
C MET A 39 -5.43 -16.23 11.86
N ASP A 40 -5.65 -17.02 12.92
CA ASP A 40 -6.66 -18.11 12.96
C ASP A 40 -7.84 -17.89 13.92
N THR A 41 -7.92 -16.75 14.60
CA THR A 41 -9.08 -16.45 15.44
C THR A 41 -10.33 -16.22 14.58
N LEU A 42 -11.52 -16.48 15.15
CA LEU A 42 -12.78 -16.20 14.46
C LEU A 42 -12.84 -14.77 13.92
N TYR A 43 -12.45 -13.79 14.76
CA TYR A 43 -12.40 -12.38 14.37
C TYR A 43 -11.45 -12.15 13.19
N ALA A 44 -10.24 -12.71 13.24
CA ALA A 44 -9.27 -12.56 12.16
C ALA A 44 -9.79 -13.18 10.85
N ARG A 45 -10.42 -14.36 10.91
CA ARG A 45 -11.00 -15.01 9.72
C ARG A 45 -12.16 -14.19 9.13
N VAL A 46 -13.00 -13.58 9.96
CA VAL A 46 -14.04 -12.64 9.52
C VAL A 46 -13.42 -11.42 8.81
N GLN A 47 -12.37 -10.82 9.37
CA GLN A 47 -11.68 -9.69 8.74
C GLN A 47 -10.99 -10.07 7.41
N GLN A 48 -10.35 -11.24 7.36
CA GLN A 48 -9.75 -11.78 6.13
C GLN A 48 -10.81 -12.01 5.04
N PHE A 49 -11.97 -12.57 5.40
CA PHE A 49 -13.08 -12.77 4.47
C PHE A 49 -13.63 -11.43 3.96
N ALA A 50 -13.97 -10.52 4.88
CA ALA A 50 -14.44 -9.18 4.59
C ALA A 50 -13.53 -8.43 3.60
N THR A 51 -12.24 -8.32 3.93
CA THR A 51 -11.25 -7.65 3.08
C THR A 51 -11.06 -8.32 1.71
N ARG A 52 -11.30 -9.64 1.59
CA ARG A 52 -11.25 -10.34 0.31
C ARG A 52 -12.47 -10.03 -0.58
N VAL A 53 -13.66 -9.91 0.03
CA VAL A 53 -14.92 -9.73 -0.69
C VAL A 53 -15.10 -8.30 -1.18
N TYR A 54 -15.01 -7.30 -0.29
CA TYR A 54 -15.27 -5.91 -0.66
C TYR A 54 -13.99 -5.08 -0.86
N GLY A 55 -12.82 -5.57 -0.44
CA GLY A 55 -11.56 -4.83 -0.53
C GLY A 55 -11.27 -4.29 -1.93
N PRO A 56 -11.34 -5.10 -3.01
CA PRO A 56 -11.10 -4.61 -4.36
C PRO A 56 -12.07 -3.48 -4.79
N LEU A 57 -13.35 -3.59 -4.43
CA LEU A 57 -14.35 -2.57 -4.72
C LEU A 57 -14.06 -1.27 -3.95
N PHE A 58 -13.70 -1.40 -2.67
CA PHE A 58 -13.30 -0.27 -1.84
C PHE A 58 -12.07 0.43 -2.42
N THR A 59 -11.02 -0.31 -2.75
CA THR A 59 -9.79 0.23 -3.35
C THR A 59 -10.07 0.93 -4.69
N ALA A 60 -10.89 0.33 -5.56
CA ALA A 60 -11.26 0.95 -6.83
C ALA A 60 -12.03 2.28 -6.64
N GLY A 61 -13.00 2.31 -5.70
CA GLY A 61 -13.70 3.54 -5.35
C GLY A 61 -12.77 4.59 -4.76
N LEU A 62 -11.82 4.18 -3.91
CA LEU A 62 -10.82 5.06 -3.34
C LEU A 62 -9.96 5.72 -4.43
N HIS A 63 -9.46 4.94 -5.39
CA HIS A 63 -8.71 5.45 -6.52
C HIS A 63 -9.53 6.40 -7.39
N PHE A 64 -10.82 6.11 -7.61
CA PHE A 64 -11.70 7.00 -8.37
C PHE A 64 -11.80 8.40 -7.74
N TRP A 65 -11.96 8.47 -6.42
CA TRP A 65 -12.11 9.75 -5.72
C TRP A 65 -10.79 10.50 -5.54
N GLN A 66 -9.67 9.80 -5.42
CA GLN A 66 -8.36 10.40 -5.21
C GLN A 66 -7.61 10.80 -6.48
N LEU A 67 -7.99 10.25 -7.62
CA LEU A 67 -7.34 10.51 -8.90
C LEU A 67 -5.83 10.22 -8.83
N GLY A 68 -4.99 11.24 -9.04
CA GLY A 68 -3.54 11.14 -9.04
C GLY A 68 -2.89 11.19 -7.65
N GLU A 69 -3.67 11.40 -6.60
CA GLU A 69 -3.18 11.39 -5.22
C GLU A 69 -3.17 9.96 -4.66
N SER A 70 -2.29 9.71 -3.69
CA SER A 70 -2.20 8.41 -3.03
C SER A 70 -2.44 8.57 -1.53
N HIS A 71 -3.26 7.69 -0.95
CA HIS A 71 -3.24 7.49 0.50
C HIS A 71 -1.92 6.83 0.90
N TYR A 72 -1.35 7.25 2.02
CA TYR A 72 -0.24 6.55 2.67
C TYR A 72 -0.74 5.93 3.98
N TRP A 73 -0.68 4.61 4.07
CA TRP A 73 -1.10 3.88 5.28
C TRP A 73 0.05 3.62 6.26
N GLY A 74 1.27 4.06 5.94
CA GLY A 74 2.47 3.84 6.76
C GLY A 74 3.33 2.65 6.33
N HIS A 75 2.78 1.75 5.50
CA HIS A 75 3.41 0.47 5.18
C HIS A 75 2.95 -0.08 3.82
N ASN A 76 3.66 -1.11 3.32
CA ASN A 76 3.39 -1.78 2.05
C ASN A 76 3.33 -0.81 0.84
N ALA A 77 4.26 0.15 0.83
CA ALA A 77 4.34 1.20 -0.18
C ALA A 77 5.77 1.41 -0.69
N ILE A 78 5.91 1.93 -1.91
CA ILE A 78 7.17 2.42 -2.45
C ILE A 78 7.15 3.95 -2.51
N ILE A 79 8.21 4.59 -2.03
CA ILE A 79 8.33 6.05 -1.90
C ILE A 79 9.66 6.49 -2.51
N ARG A 80 9.67 7.64 -3.19
CA ARG A 80 10.90 8.31 -3.63
C ARG A 80 11.53 9.04 -2.46
N VAL A 81 12.78 8.72 -2.17
CA VAL A 81 13.51 9.24 -1.00
C VAL A 81 13.69 10.76 -1.06
N LYS A 82 14.10 11.32 -2.20
CA LYS A 82 14.37 12.77 -2.32
C LYS A 82 13.12 13.63 -2.04
N PRO A 83 11.98 13.46 -2.75
CA PRO A 83 10.76 14.21 -2.45
C PRO A 83 10.25 13.98 -1.02
N PHE A 84 10.39 12.76 -0.49
CA PHE A 84 10.00 12.46 0.88
C PHE A 84 10.80 13.28 1.89
N ILE A 85 12.14 13.35 1.75
CA ILE A 85 12.99 14.16 2.63
C ILE A 85 12.66 15.66 2.50
N GLU A 86 12.38 16.13 1.29
CA GLU A 86 12.13 17.56 1.01
C GLU A 86 10.76 18.04 1.52
N HIS A 87 9.77 17.16 1.58
CA HIS A 87 8.36 17.55 1.81
C HIS A 87 7.69 16.85 2.99
N CYS A 88 8.25 15.76 3.50
CA CYS A 88 7.67 14.98 4.59
C CYS A 88 8.67 14.92 5.75
N ALA A 89 8.28 15.44 6.91
CA ALA A 89 9.00 15.25 8.15
C ALA A 89 8.21 14.25 9.02
N LEU A 90 8.91 13.28 9.59
CA LEU A 90 8.36 12.56 10.75
C LEU A 90 8.49 13.53 11.94
N ALA A 91 7.35 13.82 12.59
CA ALA A 91 7.38 14.56 13.84
C ALA A 91 8.28 13.80 14.85
N PRO A 92 9.09 14.51 15.66
CA PRO A 92 9.97 13.89 16.64
C PRO A 92 9.20 13.08 17.69
#